data_AF-A0A060BJA0-F1
#
_entry.id   AF-A0A060BJA0-F1
#
_cell.length_a   1.000
_cell.length_b   1.000
_cell.length_c   1.000
_cell.angle_alpha   90.00
_cell.angle_beta   90.00
_cell.angle_gamma   90.00
#
_symmetry.space_group_name_H-M   'P 1'
#
loop_
_entity.id
_entity.type
_entity.pdbx_description
1 polymer ?
#
loop_
_entity_poly.entity_id
_entity_poly.type
_entity_poly.pdbx_seq_one_letter_code
_entity_poly.pdbx_strand_id
1 'polypeptide(L)'
;TVRSRSGIPTGALVDVPEVQHPSVLIMVNRLLDGRLEVTVLNFSGEEVTTRVRSEHLPVGMTRDLDTGRLVGAVDSDGALTVTLAAYGGLALVVEPAS
;
A
#
# COMPACT_ATOMS: atom_id res chain seq x y z
N THR A 1 -18.25 4.53 9.69
CA THR A 1 -17.33 5.08 8.67
C THR A 1 -16.51 3.94 8.07
N VAL A 2 -15.85 4.11 6.92
CA VAL A 2 -14.86 3.13 6.41
C VAL A 2 -13.90 2.72 7.54
N ARG A 3 -13.46 3.69 8.36
CA ARG A 3 -12.61 3.50 9.55
C ARG A 3 -13.10 2.49 10.59
N SER A 4 -14.41 2.38 10.85
CA SER A 4 -14.96 1.47 11.86
C SER A 4 -15.20 0.06 11.31
N ARG A 5 -15.16 -0.10 9.98
CA ARG A 5 -15.48 -1.35 9.28
C ARG A 5 -14.24 -2.14 8.87
N SER A 6 -13.05 -1.52 8.88
CA SER A 6 -11.80 -2.09 8.35
C SER A 6 -10.74 -2.47 9.40
N GLY A 7 -10.97 -2.25 10.70
CA GLY A 7 -9.99 -2.64 11.75
C GLY A 7 -8.72 -1.78 11.83
N ILE A 8 -8.72 -0.60 11.20
CA ILE A 8 -7.59 0.35 11.15
C ILE A 8 -7.03 0.78 12.55
N PRO A 9 -7.76 0.78 13.69
CA PRO A 9 -7.15 1.19 14.96
C PRO A 9 -6.12 0.21 15.57
N THR A 10 -5.84 -0.93 14.93
CA THR A 10 -5.17 -2.06 15.59
C THR A 10 -4.09 -2.76 14.76
N GLY A 11 -3.73 -2.18 13.61
CA GLY A 11 -2.56 -2.63 12.86
C GLY A 11 -1.26 -2.02 13.40
N ALA A 12 -0.14 -2.69 13.19
CA ALA A 12 1.18 -2.16 13.51
C ALA A 12 1.80 -1.53 12.25
N LEU A 13 2.26 -0.28 12.33
CA LEU A 13 3.12 0.30 11.30
C LEU A 13 4.47 -0.40 11.35
N VAL A 14 4.81 -1.18 10.32
CA VAL A 14 6.03 -2.00 10.29
C VAL A 14 7.14 -1.38 9.46
N ASP A 15 6.80 -0.51 8.50
CA ASP A 15 7.77 0.16 7.64
C ASP A 15 7.25 1.50 7.10
N VAL A 16 8.15 2.43 6.86
CA VAL A 16 7.93 3.69 6.15
C VAL A 16 9.07 3.81 5.12
N PRO A 17 8.90 3.23 3.92
CA PRO A 17 9.94 3.20 2.91
C PRO A 17 10.35 4.60 2.44
N GLU A 18 11.61 4.73 2.01
CA GLU A 18 12.05 5.91 1.28
C GLU A 18 11.29 6.06 -0.04
N VAL A 19 11.03 7.31 -0.44
CA VAL A 19 10.22 7.66 -1.60
C VAL A 19 11.05 8.38 -2.66
N GLN A 20 10.73 8.14 -3.93
CA GLN A 20 11.35 8.86 -5.06
C GLN A 20 10.79 10.28 -5.22
N HIS A 21 9.55 10.51 -4.76
CA HIS A 21 8.86 11.79 -4.88
C HIS A 21 8.58 12.34 -3.47
N PRO A 22 9.00 13.57 -3.13
CA PRO A 22 8.78 14.13 -1.80
C PRO A 22 7.30 14.40 -1.49
N SER A 23 6.42 14.39 -2.50
CA SER A 23 4.97 14.49 -2.32
C SER A 23 4.30 13.16 -1.98
N VAL A 24 5.06 12.05 -1.96
CA VAL A 24 4.50 10.72 -1.71
C VAL A 24 4.81 10.30 -0.28
N LEU A 25 3.83 9.69 0.38
CA LEU A 25 4.01 8.94 1.62
C LEU A 25 3.65 7.47 1.37
N ILE A 26 4.52 6.57 1.80
CA ILE A 26 4.26 5.13 1.82
C ILE A 26 4.29 4.66 3.28
N MET A 27 3.31 3.85 3.67
CA MET A 27 3.29 3.16 4.95
C MET A 27 2.97 1.70 4.71
N VAL A 28 3.72 0.80 5.36
CA VAL A 28 3.42 -0.62 5.39
C VAL A 28 2.89 -0.97 6.78
N ASN A 29 1.66 -1.45 6.83
CA ASN A 29 0.98 -1.82 8.05
C ASN A 29 0.78 -3.34 8.09
N ARG A 30 0.92 -3.93 9.28
CA ARG A 30 0.43 -5.28 9.56
C ARG A 30 -0.96 -5.19 10.16
N LEU A 31 -1.94 -5.78 9.49
CA LEU A 31 -3.33 -5.88 9.97
C LEU A 31 -3.44 -6.92 11.09
N LEU A 32 -4.56 -6.89 11.81
CA LEU A 32 -4.84 -7.80 12.93
C LEU A 32 -4.79 -9.29 12.56
N ASP A 33 -5.18 -9.62 11.33
CA ASP A 33 -5.15 -10.99 10.82
C ASP A 33 -3.78 -11.39 10.26
N GLY A 34 -2.76 -10.55 10.47
CA GLY A 34 -1.38 -10.79 10.08
C GLY A 34 -1.05 -10.40 8.64
N ARG A 35 -2.05 -10.10 7.80
CA ARG A 35 -1.83 -9.62 6.42
C ARG A 35 -1.10 -8.27 6.43
N LEU A 36 -0.37 -8.00 5.35
CA LEU A 36 0.23 -6.69 5.14
C LEU A 36 -0.66 -5.83 4.26
N GLU A 37 -0.72 -4.55 4.61
CA GLU A 37 -1.38 -3.49 3.89
C GLU A 37 -0.36 -2.39 3.58
N VAL A 38 -0.44 -1.83 2.38
CA VAL A 38 0.39 -0.73 1.92
C VAL A 38 -0.50 0.47 1.65
N THR A 39 -0.37 1.51 2.46
CA THR A 39 -0.99 2.80 2.21
C THR A 39 -0.02 3.67 1.41
N VAL A 40 -0.44 4.15 0.25
CA VAL A 40 0.32 5.10 -0.57
C VAL A 40 -0.50 6.35 -0.82
N LEU A 41 0.03 7.51 -0.45
CA LEU A 41 -0.64 8.80 -0.57
C LEU A 41 0.18 9.76 -1.43
N ASN A 42 -0.48 10.47 -2.33
CA ASN A 42 0.07 11.59 -3.07
C ASN A 42 -0.48 12.91 -2.49
N PHE A 43 0.40 13.79 -2.04
CA PHE A 43 0.05 15.11 -1.50
C PHE A 43 0.20 16.25 -2.52
N SER A 44 0.60 15.96 -3.76
CA SER A 44 0.66 16.97 -4.82
C SER A 44 -0.65 17.07 -5.61
N GLY A 45 -0.81 18.17 -6.33
CA GLY A 45 -1.89 18.36 -7.30
C GLY A 45 -1.62 17.74 -8.67
N GLU A 46 -0.59 16.91 -8.80
CA GLU A 46 -0.17 16.28 -10.05
C GLU A 46 -0.25 14.76 -9.93
N GLU A 47 -0.43 14.05 -11.04
CA GLU A 47 -0.31 12.59 -11.05
C GLU A 47 1.13 12.15 -10.73
N VAL A 48 1.28 11.10 -9.93
CA VAL A 48 2.60 10.55 -9.57
C VAL A 48 2.59 9.03 -9.75
N THR A 49 3.62 8.52 -10.44
CA THR A 49 3.94 7.08 -10.46
C THR A 49 5.11 6.83 -9.54
N THR A 50 4.96 5.92 -8.57
CA THR A 50 5.99 5.63 -7.57
C THR A 50 6.18 4.12 -7.43
N ARG A 51 7.40 3.72 -7.04
CA ARG A 51 7.73 2.34 -6.70
C ARG A 51 7.77 2.20 -5.18
N VAL A 52 6.94 1.32 -4.65
CA VAL A 52 7.01 0.86 -3.27
C VAL A 52 8.00 -0.29 -3.20
N ARG A 53 8.86 -0.30 -2.18
CA ARG A 53 9.74 -1.43 -1.86
C ARG A 53 9.85 -1.56 -0.34
N SER A 54 9.70 -2.77 0.17
CA SER A 54 9.88 -3.06 1.59
C SER A 54 10.27 -4.53 1.76
N GLU A 55 11.21 -4.81 2.66
CA GLU A 55 11.66 -6.17 2.97
C GLU A 55 10.55 -7.02 3.63
N HIS A 56 9.49 -6.37 4.12
CA HIS A 56 8.37 -7.06 4.72
C HIS A 56 7.37 -7.61 3.70
N LEU A 57 7.34 -7.06 2.47
CA LEU A 57 6.31 -7.39 1.50
C LEU A 57 6.57 -8.76 0.84
N PRO A 58 5.66 -9.73 0.99
CA PRO A 58 5.78 -10.99 0.28
C PRO A 58 5.40 -10.84 -1.18
N VAL A 59 5.95 -11.71 -2.04
CA VAL A 59 5.49 -11.88 -3.42
C VAL A 59 4.01 -12.22 -3.42
N GLY A 60 3.20 -11.50 -4.21
CA GLY A 60 1.77 -11.67 -4.16
C GLY A 60 0.99 -10.62 -4.93
N MET A 61 -0.33 -10.80 -5.01
CA MET A 61 -1.22 -9.85 -5.65
C MET A 61 -1.63 -8.78 -4.65
N THR A 62 -1.87 -7.56 -5.12
CA THR A 62 -2.36 -6.46 -4.29
C THR A 62 -3.78 -6.07 -4.68
N ARG A 63 -4.64 -5.93 -3.67
CA ARG A 63 -6.02 -5.49 -3.84
C ARG A 63 -6.28 -4.21 -3.09
N ASP A 64 -7.03 -3.32 -3.71
CA ASP A 64 -7.56 -2.14 -3.05
C ASP A 64 -8.50 -2.57 -1.91
N LEU A 65 -8.22 -2.08 -0.70
CA LEU A 65 -8.91 -2.48 0.52
C LEU A 65 -10.37 -2.00 0.55
N ASP A 66 -10.71 -0.91 -0.14
CA ASP A 66 -12.06 -0.36 -0.17
C ASP A 66 -12.94 -1.05 -1.23
N THR A 67 -12.38 -1.28 -2.42
CA THR A 67 -13.11 -1.79 -3.58
C THR A 67 -12.89 -3.28 -3.87
N GLY A 68 -11.87 -3.90 -3.28
CA GLY A 68 -11.46 -5.29 -3.54
C GLY A 68 -10.83 -5.53 -4.92
N ARG A 69 -10.67 -4.48 -5.73
CA ARG A 69 -10.13 -4.57 -7.09
C ARG A 69 -8.65 -4.93 -7.06
N LEU A 70 -8.24 -5.78 -7.99
CA LEU A 70 -6.82 -6.06 -8.22
C LEU A 70 -6.14 -4.80 -8.77
N VAL A 71 -5.05 -4.38 -8.14
CA VAL A 71 -4.30 -3.17 -8.50
C VAL A 71 -2.95 -3.53 -9.13
N GLY A 72 -2.27 -4.54 -8.60
CA GLY A 72 -0.96 -4.95 -9.10
C GLY A 72 -0.43 -6.18 -8.38
N ALA A 73 0.89 -6.35 -8.41
CA ALA A 73 1.58 -7.43 -7.72
C ALA A 73 2.88 -6.92 -7.10
N VAL A 74 3.22 -7.49 -5.95
CA VAL A 74 4.57 -7.42 -5.36
C VAL A 74 5.44 -8.45 -6.08
N ASP A 75 6.53 -8.00 -6.67
CA ASP A 75 7.52 -8.84 -7.34
C ASP A 75 8.49 -9.51 -6.36
N SER A 76 9.43 -10.31 -6.88
CA SER A 76 10.44 -11.04 -6.10
C SER A 76 11.38 -10.16 -5.29
N ASP A 77 11.44 -8.86 -5.58
CA ASP A 77 12.29 -7.90 -4.87
C ASP A 77 11.53 -7.19 -3.74
N GLY A 78 10.31 -7.63 -3.43
CA GLY A 78 9.44 -7.01 -2.43
C GLY A 78 8.93 -5.65 -2.90
N ALA A 79 8.77 -5.46 -4.21
CA ALA A 79 8.43 -4.16 -4.79
C ALA A 79 7.20 -4.20 -5.70
N LEU A 80 6.51 -3.07 -5.78
CA LEU A 80 5.37 -2.86 -6.68
C LEU A 80 5.36 -1.41 -7.18
N THR A 81 4.87 -1.18 -8.39
CA THR A 81 4.73 0.18 -8.95
C THR A 81 3.25 0.55 -9.00
N VAL A 82 2.91 1.74 -8.52
CA VAL A 82 1.55 2.30 -8.54
C VAL A 82 1.54 3.71 -9.10
N THR A 83 0.42 4.06 -9.73
CA THR A 83 0.13 5.41 -10.20
C THR A 83 -1.02 5.98 -9.36
N LEU A 84 -0.83 7.20 -8.86
CA LEU A 84 -1.77 7.93 -8.02
C LEU A 84 -2.15 9.20 -8.75
N ALA A 85 -3.45 9.46 -8.85
CA ALA A 85 -3.94 10.75 -9.29
C ALA A 85 -3.48 11.90 -8.36
N ALA A 86 -3.69 13.13 -8.80
CA ALA A 86 -3.56 14.32 -7.96
C ALA A 86 -4.36 14.14 -6.65
N TYR A 87 -3.70 14.36 -5.51
CA TYR A 87 -4.25 14.15 -4.17
C TYR A 87 -4.83 12.74 -3.91
N GLY A 88 -4.43 11.77 -4.74
CA GLY A 88 -4.93 10.39 -4.68
C GLY A 88 -4.29 9.57 -3.57
N GLY A 89 -4.98 8.49 -3.19
CA GLY A 89 -4.48 7.52 -2.23
C GLY A 89 -4.94 6.10 -2.57
N LEU A 90 -4.09 5.12 -2.26
CA LEU A 90 -4.41 3.70 -2.34
C LEU A 90 -4.14 3.06 -0.98
N ALA A 91 -5.00 2.13 -0.59
CA ALA A 91 -4.78 1.23 0.55
C ALA A 91 -4.82 -0.19 0.00
N LEU A 92 -3.67 -0.87 -0.03
CA LEU A 92 -3.49 -2.11 -0.79
C LEU A 92 -3.17 -3.27 0.14
N VAL A 93 -4.05 -4.27 0.23
CA VAL A 93 -3.75 -5.52 0.94
C VAL A 93 -2.96 -6.45 0.04
N VAL A 94 -1.89 -7.04 0.57
CA VAL A 94 -1.09 -8.05 -0.12
C VAL A 94 -1.63 -9.45 0.17
N GLU A 95 -1.96 -10.17 -0.89
CA GLU A 95 -2.34 -11.58 -0.89
C GLU A 95 -1.14 -12.40 -1.38
N PRO A 96 -0.44 -13.14 -0.49
CA PRO A 96 0.73 -13.92 -0.86
C PRO A 96 0.41 -14.94 -1.95
N ALA A 97 1.36 -15.16 -2.87
CA ALA A 97 1.26 -16.26 -3.82
C ALA A 97 1.19 -17.61 -3.06
N SER A 98 0.22 -18.46 -3.44
CA SER A 98 -0.02 -19.78 -2.84
C SER A 98 1.03 -20.80 -3.25
#